data_AF-A0A1F0R840-F1
#
_entry.id   AF-A0A1F0R840-F1
#
_cell.length_a   1.000
_cell.length_b   1.000
_cell.length_c   1.000
_cell.angle_alpha   90.00
_cell.angle_beta   90.00
_cell.angle_gamma   90.00
#
_symmetry.space_group_name_H-M   'P 1'
#
loop_
_entity.id
_entity.type
_entity.pdbx_description
1 polymer ?
#
loop_
_entity_poly.entity_id
_entity_poly.type
_entity_poly.pdbx_seq_one_letter_code
_entity_poly.pdbx_strand_id
1 'polypeptide(L)' 'MSKKITYVIKFSKGVAVPDLAANPAITQHLTIKLKNADGFFVDSDINDAKIRELIMEIYGLEKKDVQVLLKYPGIMNAYI' A
#
# COMPACT_ATOMS: atom_id res chain seq x y z
N MET A 1 18.81 7.16 9.56
CA MET A 1 17.36 7.19 9.81
C MET A 1 16.65 6.80 8.51
N SER A 2 16.08 5.60 8.43
CA SER A 2 15.37 5.15 7.23
C SER A 2 14.09 5.99 7.07
N LYS A 3 14.00 6.72 5.97
CA LYS A 3 12.86 7.57 5.65
C LYS A 3 11.70 6.65 5.29
N LYS A 4 10.78 6.42 6.25
CA LYS A 4 9.57 5.64 5.99
C LYS A 4 8.61 6.49 5.18
N ILE A 5 8.15 5.94 4.07
CA ILE A 5 7.25 6.61 3.14
C ILE A 5 5.85 6.02 3.32
N THR A 6 4.86 6.88 3.51
CA THR A 6 3.48 6.43 3.62
C THR A 6 2.89 6.19 2.24
N TYR A 7 2.37 4.99 2.02
CA TYR A 7 1.64 4.59 0.82
C TYR A 7 0.19 4.27 1.17
N VAL A 8 -0.68 4.44 0.18
CA VAL A 8 -2.07 4.02 0.20
C VAL A 8 -2.21 2.89 -0.79
N ILE A 9 -2.54 1.70 -0.29
CA ILE A 9 -2.88 0.55 -1.11
C ILE A 9 -4.39 0.56 -1.27
N LYS A 10 -4.88 0.55 -2.50
CA LYS A 10 -6.29 0.41 -2.83
C LYS A 10 -6.49 -0.82 -3.70
N PHE A 11 -7.58 -1.53 -3.45
CA PHE A 11 -7.98 -2.67 -4.26
C PHE A 11 -9.15 -2.30 -5.16
N SER A 12 -9.19 -2.89 -6.35
CA SER A 12 -10.29 -2.67 -7.29
C SER A 12 -11.61 -3.25 -6.76
N LYS A 13 -12.74 -2.66 -7.18
CA LYS A 13 -14.08 -3.16 -6.81
C LYS A 13 -14.26 -4.61 -7.28
N GLY A 14 -14.63 -5.49 -6.36
CA GLY A 14 -14.81 -6.92 -6.62
C GLY A 14 -13.62 -7.79 -6.26
N VAL A 15 -12.50 -7.20 -5.86
CA VAL A 15 -11.32 -7.91 -5.34
C VAL A 15 -11.47 -8.08 -3.83
N ALA A 16 -11.28 -9.30 -3.33
CA ALA A 16 -11.25 -9.54 -1.90
C ALA A 16 -10.03 -8.84 -1.30
N VAL A 17 -10.26 -7.84 -0.44
CA VAL A 17 -9.20 -7.08 0.23
C VAL A 17 -8.46 -8.01 1.19
N PRO A 18 -7.21 -8.40 0.89
CA PRO A 18 -6.47 -9.30 1.74
C PRO A 18 -6.04 -8.61 3.03
N ASP A 19 -5.92 -9.38 4.12
CA ASP A 19 -5.40 -8.84 5.36
C ASP A 19 -3.86 -8.79 5.33
N LEU A 20 -3.33 -7.62 4.99
CA LEU A 20 -1.90 -7.34 4.92
C LEU A 20 -1.21 -7.53 6.29
N ALA A 21 -1.95 -7.36 7.40
CA ALA A 21 -1.39 -7.49 8.75
C ALA A 21 -1.14 -8.96 9.14
N ALA A 22 -1.86 -9.88 8.49
CA ALA A 22 -1.74 -11.31 8.76
C ALA A 22 -0.48 -11.92 8.14
N ASN A 23 0.18 -11.24 7.21
CA ASN A 23 1.35 -11.79 6.52
C ASN A 23 2.67 -11.17 7.02
N PRO A 24 3.57 -11.96 7.63
CA PRO A 24 4.85 -11.46 8.13
C PRO A 24 5.77 -10.92 7.04
N ALA A 25 5.70 -11.43 5.81
CA ALA A 25 6.51 -10.93 4.69
C ALA A 25 6.14 -9.47 4.34
N ILE A 26 4.88 -9.11 4.54
CA ILE A 26 4.39 -7.74 4.36
C ILE A 26 4.76 -6.90 5.57
N THR A 27 4.48 -7.37 6.79
CA THR A 27 4.75 -6.58 8.01
C THR A 27 6.23 -6.32 8.28
N GLN A 28 7.13 -7.11 7.67
CA GLN A 28 8.57 -6.88 7.66
C GLN A 28 8.98 -5.59 6.93
N HIS A 29 8.30 -5.24 5.84
CA HIS A 29 8.61 -4.08 4.98
C HIS A 29 7.55 -2.97 5.02
N LEU A 30 6.37 -3.28 5.53
CA LEU A 30 5.19 -2.42 5.53
C LEU A 30 4.58 -2.41 6.92
N THR A 31 4.54 -1.23 7.54
CA THR A 31 3.84 -1.01 8.81
C THR A 31 2.45 -0.47 8.53
N ILE A 32 1.40 -1.27 8.77
CA ILE A 32 0.02 -0.81 8.61
C ILE A 32 -0.30 0.25 9.66
N LYS A 33 -0.69 1.42 9.19
CA LYS A 33 -1.11 2.56 10.02
C LYS A 33 -2.62 2.62 10.18
N LEU A 34 -3.34 2.37 9.09
CA LEU A 34 -4.79 2.51 9.07
C LEU A 34 -5.39 1.56 8.02
N LYS A 35 -6.49 0.89 8.37
CA LYS A 35 -7.26 0.01 7.49
C LYS A 35 -8.55 0.72 7.10
N ASN A 36 -8.80 0.81 5.80
CA ASN A 36 -10.05 1.30 5.21
C ASN A 36 -10.82 0.14 4.57
N ALA A 37 -12.09 0.37 4.23
CA ALA A 37 -12.93 -0.63 3.57
C ALA A 37 -12.36 -1.07 2.20
N ASP A 38 -11.82 -0.13 1.43
CA ASP A 38 -11.29 -0.39 0.07
C ASP A 38 -9.75 -0.51 0.01
N GLY A 39 -9.05 -0.47 1.16
CA GLY A 39 -7.59 -0.40 1.14
C GLY A 39 -6.90 -0.16 2.49
N PHE A 40 -5.60 0.13 2.45
CA PHE A 40 -4.75 0.31 3.63
C PHE A 40 -3.81 1.49 3.48
N PHE A 41 -3.53 2.15 4.60
CA PHE A 41 -2.41 3.05 4.75
C PHE A 41 -1.26 2.30 5.41
N VAL A 42 -0.13 2.29 4.73
CA VAL A 42 1.07 1.56 5.15
C VAL A 42 2.26 2.49 5.08
N ASP A 43 3.10 2.47 6.11
CA ASP A 43 4.43 3.05 6.01
C ASP A 43 5.37 1.99 5.50
N SER A 44 6.09 2.28 4.43
CA SER A 44 7.03 1.33 3.84
C SER A 44 8.43 1.91 3.75
N ASP A 45 9.42 1.03 3.87
CA ASP A 45 10.81 1.30 3.51
C ASP A 45 11.13 0.99 2.05
N ILE A 46 10.20 0.38 1.31
CA ILE A 46 10.32 0.02 -0.10
C ILE A 46 9.42 0.90 -0.98
N ASN A 47 9.78 1.02 -2.27
CA ASN A 47 9.02 1.81 -3.24
C ASN A 47 7.70 1.13 -3.67
N ASP A 48 6.77 1.92 -4.21
CA ASP A 48 5.43 1.48 -4.65
C ASP A 48 5.46 0.27 -5.60
N ALA A 49 6.41 0.20 -6.54
CA ALA A 49 6.57 -0.93 -7.45
C ALA A 49 6.80 -2.24 -6.68
N LYS A 50 7.73 -2.23 -5.71
CA LYS A 50 8.03 -3.40 -4.88
C LYS A 50 6.87 -3.78 -3.97
N ILE A 51 6.18 -2.78 -3.40
CA ILE A 51 4.99 -3.02 -2.58
C ILE A 51 3.94 -3.76 -3.40
N ARG A 52 3.69 -3.29 -4.62
CA ARG A 52 2.72 -3.90 -5.53
C ARG A 52 3.13 -5.32 -5.89
N GLU A 53 4.38 -5.55 -6.30
CA GLU A 53 4.89 -6.88 -6.62
C GLU A 53 4.72 -7.84 -5.44
N LEU A 54 5.07 -7.42 -4.22
CA LEU A 54 4.93 -8.22 -3.01
C LEU A 54 3.47 -8.65 -2.76
N ILE A 55 2.52 -7.70 -2.90
CA ILE A 55 1.09 -7.97 -2.72
C ILE A 55 0.56 -8.87 -3.83
N MET A 56 0.97 -8.64 -5.08
CA MET A 56 0.58 -9.47 -6.21
C MET A 56 1.08 -10.91 -6.07
N GLU A 57 2.32 -11.11 -5.63
CA GLU A 57 2.92 -12.44 -5.44
C GLU A 57 2.26 -13.19 -4.28
N ILE A 58 2.07 -12.54 -3.14
CA ILE A 58 1.50 -13.16 -1.94
C ILE A 58 0.02 -13.54 -2.11
N TYR A 59 -0.75 -12.65 -2.74
CA TYR A 59 -2.21 -12.81 -2.83
C TYR A 59 -2.68 -13.22 -4.22
N GLY A 60 -1.77 -13.45 -5.16
CA GLY A 60 -2.11 -13.84 -6.54
C GLY A 60 -2.92 -12.80 -7.30
N LEU A 61 -2.74 -11.51 -7.00
CA LEU A 61 -3.53 -10.42 -7.58
C LEU A 61 -2.91 -9.91 -8.89
N GLU A 62 -3.74 -9.45 -9.83
CA GLU A 62 -3.24 -8.83 -11.06
C GLU A 62 -2.85 -7.37 -10.83
N LYS A 63 -2.03 -6.81 -11.74
CA LYS A 63 -1.66 -5.38 -11.72
C LYS A 63 -2.89 -4.49 -11.58
N LYS A 64 -3.95 -4.76 -12.34
CA LYS A 64 -5.17 -3.93 -12.37
C LYS A 64 -5.95 -3.93 -11.05
N ASP A 65 -5.70 -4.92 -10.20
CA ASP A 65 -6.43 -5.12 -8.95
C ASP A 65 -5.77 -4.43 -7.76
N VAL A 66 -4.49 -4.09 -7.88
CA VAL A 66 -3.69 -3.45 -6.82
C VAL A 66 -3.19 -2.09 -7.29
N GLN A 67 -3.66 -1.04 -6.64
CA GLN A 67 -3.21 0.33 -6.84
C GLN A 67 -2.44 0.81 -5.62
N VAL A 68 -1.16 1.14 -5.79
CA VAL A 68 -0.32 1.71 -4.74
C VAL A 68 -0.09 3.18 -5.06
N LEU A 69 -0.52 4.05 -4.15
CA LEU A 69 -0.42 5.50 -4.28
C LEU A 69 0.48 6.03 -3.18
N LEU A 70 1.48 6.82 -3.55
CA LEU A 70 2.29 7.54 -2.58
C LEU A 70 1.44 8.58 -1.85
N LYS A 71 1.31 8.45 -0.52
CA LYS A 71 0.68 9.48 0.31
C LYS A 71 1.72 10.56 0.58
N TYR A 72 1.76 11.57 -0.27
CA TYR A 72 2.52 12.76 0.02
C TYR A 72 1.96 13.45 1.27
N PRO A 73 2.78 13.68 2.32
CA PRO A 73 2.39 14.58 3.40
C PRO A 73 2.43 16.00 2.83
N GLY A 74 1.28 16.47 2.32
CA GLY A 74 1.12 17.85 1.88
C GLY A 74 1.55 18.12 0.45
N ILE A 75 0.67 17.85 -0.51
CA ILE A 75 0.34 18.88 -1.50
C ILE A 75 -1.07 19.36 -1.12
N MET A 76 -1.16 20.10 -0.02
CA MET A 76 -2.24 21.06 0.12
C MET A 76 -1.89 22.21 -0.82
N ASN A 77 -2.68 22.40 -1.87
CA ASN A 77 -2.74 23.60 -2.71
C ASN A 77 -1.41 24.20 -3.19
N ALA A 78 -1.04 23.94 -4.44
CA ALA A 78 -0.23 24.88 -5.20
C ALA A 78 -0.63 24.82 -6.67
N TYR A 79 -1.68 25.55 -7.04
CA TYR A 79 -1.93 26.22 -8.33
C TYR A 79 -3.16 27.13 -8.05
N ILE A 80 -2.92 28.31 -7.46
CA ILE A 80 -2.89 29.64 -8.11
C ILE A 80 -4.02 29.80 -9.13
#